data_AF-A0A7C6JBM1-F1
#
_entry.id   AF-A0A7C6JBM1-F1
#
_cell.length_a   1.000
_cell.length_b   1.000
_cell.length_c   1.000
_cell.angle_alpha   90.00
_cell.angle_beta   90.00
_cell.angle_gamma   90.00
#
_symmetry.space_group_name_H-M   'P 1'
#
loop_
_entity.id
_entity.type
_entity.pdbx_description
1 polymer ?
#
loop_
_entity_poly.entity_id
_entity_poly.type
_entity_poly.pdbx_seq_one_letter_code
_entity_poly.pdbx_strand_id
1 'polypeptide(L)'
;MTNEFLEEALSKATNTKVFLSEEGALKRLPEVVKTHFKGATTIIIADENTWQAAGEECFHYLREGQVKLLSPYIFPGIPLLETDHKWVEELIKHIEDSNAIPIAVGSGTINDLVKLTAYRLGTPYIVVATAPSVDGYAAAGAALLTNGVKMTHPCDAPLAIIGESSVLANAPNELKSAGYADLLAKIPAGADWIVADYLGEDPINQGGWNLAQGRLREFLSLPVDWDNLFIGLTLCGLAMQYQRDSRPVSGGEHLLSHIWEMEGTSHDLHGHKVGIGTLITTALYTFLFNEGVEGGEPLKEREELLNEKLTLLRDNFSYLGDLSKMEQILKTKYSPTKDQAKRRELLMGGWPQLKTKLAGQLFTYEETKERLLAVGAPTRAEEIGLTRSVAIETVRKSQLLRTRYTILDVVDDLGLMERAIDYIGEGREFL
;
A
#
# COMPACT_ATOMS: atom_id res chain seq x y z
N MET A 1 20.79 -7.44 -15.17
CA MET A 1 21.30 -6.85 -13.89
C MET A 1 20.27 -6.99 -12.74
N THR A 2 19.24 -7.80 -12.88
CA THR A 2 18.08 -7.88 -11.97
C THR A 2 18.07 -9.11 -11.05
N ASN A 3 18.72 -10.22 -11.42
CA ASN A 3 18.59 -11.48 -10.68
C ASN A 3 19.18 -11.48 -9.27
N GLU A 4 20.45 -11.07 -9.07
CA GLU A 4 21.08 -11.18 -7.74
C GLU A 4 20.35 -10.37 -6.66
N PHE A 5 19.87 -9.17 -6.99
CA PHE A 5 19.11 -8.33 -6.06
C PHE A 5 17.74 -8.94 -5.71
N LEU A 6 17.04 -9.49 -6.71
CA LEU A 6 15.75 -10.15 -6.50
C LEU A 6 15.91 -11.46 -5.73
N GLU A 7 16.96 -12.24 -5.99
CA GLU A 7 17.30 -13.43 -5.22
C GLU A 7 17.61 -13.09 -3.76
N GLU A 8 18.37 -12.03 -3.51
CA GLU A 8 18.60 -11.53 -2.15
C GLU A 8 17.30 -11.11 -1.48
N ALA A 9 16.42 -10.39 -2.19
CA ALA A 9 15.12 -9.98 -1.66
C ALA A 9 14.22 -11.17 -1.32
N LEU A 10 14.14 -12.18 -2.20
CA LEU A 10 13.37 -13.41 -1.97
C LEU A 10 13.94 -14.24 -0.81
N SER A 11 15.26 -14.24 -0.60
CA SER A 11 15.89 -14.94 0.52
C SER A 11 15.43 -14.40 1.89
N LYS A 12 15.00 -13.13 1.93
CA LYS A 12 14.49 -12.44 3.13
C LYS A 12 12.98 -12.61 3.32
N ALA A 13 12.27 -13.13 2.32
CA ALA A 13 10.82 -13.27 2.36
C ALA A 13 10.38 -14.52 3.15
N THR A 14 9.32 -14.37 3.94
CA THR A 14 8.78 -15.48 4.75
C THR A 14 8.09 -16.52 3.87
N ASN A 15 7.17 -16.09 3.00
CA ASN A 15 6.30 -16.98 2.25
C ASN A 15 6.68 -17.05 0.76
N THR A 16 6.97 -15.91 0.13
CA THR A 16 7.29 -15.86 -1.31
C THR A 16 8.66 -16.46 -1.60
N LYS A 17 8.72 -17.42 -2.53
CA LYS A 17 9.93 -18.14 -2.94
C LYS A 17 10.25 -17.99 -4.42
N VAL A 18 9.27 -17.61 -5.23
CA VAL A 18 9.42 -17.44 -6.68
C VAL A 18 8.84 -16.11 -7.10
N PHE A 19 9.60 -15.36 -7.88
CA PHE A 19 9.13 -14.17 -8.59
C PHE A 19 9.62 -14.24 -10.03
N LEU A 20 8.70 -14.12 -10.98
CA LEU A 20 8.97 -14.08 -12.41
C LEU A 20 8.29 -12.86 -13.01
N SER A 21 9.03 -12.00 -13.71
CA SER A 21 8.51 -10.85 -14.44
C SER A 21 9.29 -10.68 -15.73
N GLU A 22 8.83 -11.34 -16.79
CA GLU A 22 9.50 -11.37 -18.08
C GLU A 22 8.54 -11.85 -19.19
N GLU A 23 8.94 -11.67 -20.45
CA GLU A 23 8.22 -12.23 -21.59
C GLU A 23 8.26 -13.77 -21.53
N GLY A 24 7.09 -14.40 -21.61
CA GLY A 24 6.95 -15.85 -21.52
C GLY A 24 6.95 -16.40 -20.09
N ALA A 25 6.81 -15.55 -19.07
CA ALA A 25 6.71 -15.98 -17.67
C ALA A 25 5.58 -17.00 -17.44
N LEU A 26 4.45 -16.92 -18.17
CA LEU A 26 3.35 -17.88 -18.02
C LEU A 26 3.76 -19.32 -18.39
N LYS A 27 4.71 -19.50 -19.31
CA LYS A 27 5.21 -20.82 -19.73
C LYS A 27 5.97 -21.54 -18.61
N ARG A 28 6.47 -20.79 -17.62
CA ARG A 28 7.17 -21.32 -16.44
C ARG A 28 6.21 -21.81 -15.35
N LEU A 29 4.94 -21.42 -15.40
CA LEU A 29 3.95 -21.77 -14.38
C LEU A 29 3.85 -23.28 -14.09
N PRO A 30 3.86 -24.20 -15.08
CA PRO A 30 3.82 -25.64 -14.81
C PRO A 30 5.06 -26.15 -14.06
N GLU A 31 6.24 -25.59 -14.35
CA GLU A 31 7.49 -25.93 -13.67
C GLU A 31 7.44 -25.47 -12.21
N VAL A 32 6.94 -24.26 -11.95
CA VAL A 32 6.73 -23.74 -10.59
C VAL A 32 5.81 -24.67 -9.80
N VAL A 33 4.68 -25.07 -10.40
CA VAL A 33 3.74 -26.00 -9.74
C VAL A 33 4.41 -27.33 -9.41
N LYS A 34 5.12 -27.95 -10.37
CA LYS A 34 5.77 -29.25 -10.17
C LYS A 34 6.85 -29.21 -9.09
N THR A 35 7.65 -28.14 -9.08
CA THR A 35 8.77 -27.97 -8.16
C THR A 35 8.28 -27.77 -6.72
N HIS A 36 7.27 -26.92 -6.52
CA HIS A 36 6.86 -26.50 -5.18
C HIS A 36 5.68 -27.30 -4.61
N PHE A 37 4.86 -27.92 -5.45
CA PHE A 37 3.62 -28.59 -5.03
C PHE A 37 3.54 -30.09 -5.38
N LYS A 38 4.63 -30.68 -5.90
CA LYS A 38 4.85 -32.16 -6.02
C LYS A 38 3.67 -32.94 -6.63
N GLY A 39 3.01 -32.39 -7.66
CA GLY A 39 1.89 -33.06 -8.35
C GLY A 39 0.54 -32.94 -7.66
N ALA A 40 0.37 -31.92 -6.81
CA ALA A 40 -0.92 -31.49 -6.27
C ALA A 40 -1.91 -31.11 -7.39
N THR A 41 -3.19 -31.24 -7.09
CA THR A 41 -4.26 -30.68 -7.90
C THR A 41 -4.25 -29.16 -7.76
N THR A 42 -4.50 -28.44 -8.85
CA THR A 42 -4.55 -26.97 -8.89
C THR A 42 -5.91 -26.49 -9.35
N ILE A 43 -6.28 -25.27 -8.95
CA ILE A 43 -7.49 -24.59 -9.43
C ILE A 43 -7.15 -23.15 -9.79
N ILE A 44 -7.55 -22.71 -10.98
CA ILE A 44 -7.45 -21.31 -11.38
C ILE A 44 -8.68 -20.57 -10.87
N ILE A 45 -8.46 -19.42 -10.25
CA ILE A 45 -9.50 -18.50 -9.79
C ILE A 45 -9.26 -17.16 -10.49
N ALA A 46 -10.26 -16.70 -11.24
CA ALA A 46 -10.19 -15.51 -12.09
C ALA A 46 -11.57 -14.83 -12.16
N ASP A 47 -11.65 -13.66 -12.79
CA ASP A 47 -12.90 -13.14 -13.36
C ASP A 47 -12.86 -13.23 -14.88
N GLU A 48 -13.96 -12.96 -15.57
CA GLU A 48 -14.03 -13.04 -17.05
C GLU A 48 -12.98 -12.15 -17.74
N ASN A 49 -12.65 -10.98 -17.19
CA ASN A 49 -11.66 -10.07 -17.78
C ASN A 49 -10.24 -10.61 -17.58
N THR A 50 -9.91 -11.09 -16.38
CA THR A 50 -8.58 -11.62 -16.08
C THR A 50 -8.37 -13.02 -16.67
N TRP A 51 -9.45 -13.77 -16.87
CA TRP A 51 -9.45 -15.01 -17.63
C TRP A 51 -9.05 -14.77 -19.09
N GLN A 52 -9.64 -13.75 -19.72
CA GLN A 52 -9.26 -13.33 -21.07
C GLN A 52 -7.82 -12.78 -21.12
N ALA A 53 -7.39 -12.05 -20.08
CA ALA A 53 -6.06 -11.43 -20.05
C ALA A 53 -4.92 -12.45 -19.91
N ALA A 54 -5.10 -13.50 -19.10
CA ALA A 54 -4.05 -14.51 -18.86
C ALA A 54 -4.56 -15.91 -18.48
N GLY A 55 -5.82 -16.05 -18.04
CA GLY A 55 -6.33 -17.33 -17.52
C GLY A 55 -6.39 -18.45 -18.54
N GLU A 56 -6.78 -18.14 -19.79
CA GLU A 56 -6.78 -19.12 -20.89
C GLU A 56 -5.38 -19.69 -21.16
N GLU A 57 -4.37 -18.82 -21.23
CA GLU A 57 -2.98 -19.22 -21.44
C GLU A 57 -2.43 -19.99 -20.24
N CYS A 58 -2.70 -19.55 -19.01
CA CYS A 58 -2.33 -20.30 -17.81
C CYS A 58 -2.93 -21.72 -17.82
N PHE A 59 -4.21 -21.85 -18.14
CA PHE A 59 -4.88 -23.14 -18.21
C PHE A 59 -4.28 -24.03 -19.32
N HIS A 60 -3.99 -23.44 -20.48
CA HIS A 60 -3.32 -24.15 -21.58
C HIS A 60 -1.95 -24.69 -21.17
N TYR A 61 -1.07 -23.84 -20.63
CA TYR A 61 0.28 -24.26 -20.23
C TYR A 61 0.26 -25.27 -19.08
N LEU A 62 -0.64 -25.14 -18.11
CA LEU A 62 -0.80 -26.13 -17.05
C LEU A 62 -1.23 -27.49 -17.60
N ARG A 63 -2.14 -27.53 -18.59
CA ARG A 63 -2.56 -28.78 -19.25
C ARG A 63 -1.45 -29.40 -20.08
N GLU A 64 -0.75 -28.61 -20.89
CA GLU A 64 0.41 -29.07 -21.68
C GLU A 64 1.50 -29.62 -20.76
N GLY A 65 1.74 -28.93 -19.64
CA GLY A 65 2.62 -29.36 -18.56
C GLY A 65 2.12 -30.55 -17.76
N GLN A 66 0.97 -31.17 -18.08
CA GLN A 66 0.40 -32.32 -17.37
C GLN A 66 0.17 -32.07 -15.87
N VAL A 67 -0.16 -30.83 -15.48
CA VAL A 67 -0.58 -30.49 -14.12
C VAL A 67 -2.02 -30.95 -13.91
N LYS A 68 -2.31 -31.50 -12.72
CA LYS A 68 -3.68 -31.88 -12.33
C LYS A 68 -4.50 -30.61 -12.09
N LEU A 69 -5.63 -30.48 -12.77
CA LEU A 69 -6.48 -29.28 -12.76
C LEU A 69 -7.91 -29.64 -12.38
N LEU A 70 -8.50 -28.85 -11.49
CA LEU A 70 -9.95 -28.73 -11.38
C LEU A 70 -10.48 -27.82 -12.49
N SER A 71 -11.81 -27.83 -12.66
CA SER A 71 -12.47 -26.78 -13.43
C SER A 71 -12.14 -25.41 -12.84
N PRO A 72 -11.76 -24.42 -13.66
CA PRO A 72 -11.54 -23.06 -13.18
C PRO A 72 -12.78 -22.47 -12.51
N TYR A 73 -12.58 -21.68 -11.45
CA TYR A 73 -13.63 -20.88 -10.85
C TYR A 73 -13.53 -19.46 -11.43
N ILE A 74 -14.52 -19.05 -12.22
CA ILE A 74 -14.51 -17.76 -12.93
C ILE A 74 -15.68 -16.91 -12.43
N PHE A 75 -15.37 -15.79 -11.78
CA PHE A 75 -16.35 -14.78 -11.40
C PHE A 75 -16.84 -14.00 -12.62
N PRO A 76 -18.07 -13.46 -12.62
CA PRO A 76 -18.52 -12.52 -13.64
C PRO A 76 -17.60 -11.30 -13.73
N GLY A 77 -17.33 -10.81 -14.93
CA GLY A 77 -16.56 -9.57 -15.14
C GLY A 77 -17.39 -8.30 -14.94
N ILE A 78 -18.73 -8.41 -14.98
CA ILE A 78 -19.67 -7.30 -14.82
C ILE A 78 -20.87 -7.72 -13.94
N PRO A 79 -21.23 -6.94 -12.89
CA PRO A 79 -20.49 -5.79 -12.37
C PRO A 79 -19.10 -6.19 -11.85
N LEU A 80 -18.20 -5.21 -11.71
CA LEU A 80 -16.86 -5.48 -11.16
C LEU A 80 -16.97 -6.13 -9.79
N LEU A 81 -16.13 -7.14 -9.55
CA LEU A 81 -16.11 -7.88 -8.31
C LEU A 81 -15.62 -6.98 -7.16
N GLU A 82 -16.44 -6.85 -6.13
CA GLU A 82 -16.01 -6.24 -4.87
C GLU A 82 -15.23 -7.27 -4.04
N THR A 83 -14.12 -6.84 -3.43
CA THR A 83 -13.29 -7.67 -2.53
C THR A 83 -13.99 -7.90 -1.18
N ASP A 84 -15.10 -8.63 -1.19
CA ASP A 84 -15.98 -8.88 -0.04
C ASP A 84 -15.66 -10.23 0.63
N HIS A 85 -15.63 -10.25 1.96
CA HIS A 85 -15.41 -11.45 2.77
C HIS A 85 -16.38 -12.60 2.42
N LYS A 86 -17.60 -12.31 1.93
CA LYS A 86 -18.54 -13.38 1.52
C LYS A 86 -17.98 -14.30 0.43
N TRP A 87 -17.17 -13.76 -0.49
CA TRP A 87 -16.58 -14.54 -1.58
C TRP A 87 -15.47 -15.46 -1.09
N VAL A 88 -14.77 -15.07 -0.02
CA VAL A 88 -13.78 -15.93 0.64
C VAL A 88 -14.44 -17.19 1.19
N GLU A 89 -15.59 -17.04 1.86
CA GLU A 89 -16.37 -18.17 2.38
C GLU A 89 -16.90 -19.08 1.28
N GLU A 90 -17.28 -18.52 0.12
CA GLU A 90 -17.71 -19.29 -1.04
C GLU A 90 -16.56 -20.09 -1.66
N LEU A 91 -15.39 -19.44 -1.84
CA LEU A 91 -14.20 -20.11 -2.36
C LEU A 91 -13.70 -21.22 -1.42
N ILE A 92 -13.76 -21.02 -0.09
CA ILE A 92 -13.42 -22.06 0.89
C ILE A 92 -14.29 -23.30 0.66
N LYS A 93 -15.62 -23.15 0.61
CA LYS A 93 -16.57 -24.25 0.38
C LYS A 93 -16.33 -24.96 -0.95
N HIS A 94 -15.90 -24.21 -1.97
CA HIS A 94 -15.62 -24.77 -3.29
C HIS A 94 -14.33 -25.62 -3.31
N ILE A 95 -13.34 -25.28 -2.49
CA ILE A 95 -11.98 -25.82 -2.58
C ILE A 95 -11.68 -26.86 -1.49
N GLU A 96 -12.29 -26.75 -0.30
CA GLU A 96 -11.92 -27.49 0.91
C GLU A 96 -11.84 -29.02 0.73
N ASP A 97 -12.79 -29.62 0.00
CA ASP A 97 -12.83 -31.07 -0.22
C ASP A 97 -11.75 -31.59 -1.19
N SER A 98 -11.21 -30.71 -2.02
CA SER A 98 -10.28 -31.08 -3.09
C SER A 98 -8.80 -30.98 -2.69
N ASN A 99 -8.50 -30.23 -1.63
CA ASN A 99 -7.14 -29.80 -1.27
C ASN A 99 -6.35 -29.21 -2.47
N ALA A 100 -7.03 -28.57 -3.41
CA ALA A 100 -6.39 -27.99 -4.58
C ALA A 100 -5.58 -26.75 -4.19
N ILE A 101 -4.43 -26.57 -4.84
CA ILE A 101 -3.59 -25.38 -4.73
C ILE A 101 -4.23 -24.26 -5.56
N PRO A 102 -4.63 -23.14 -4.92
CA PRO A 102 -5.22 -22.02 -5.65
C PRO A 102 -4.17 -21.29 -6.49
N ILE A 103 -4.55 -20.93 -7.72
CA ILE A 103 -3.80 -20.04 -8.61
C ILE A 103 -4.72 -18.84 -8.89
N ALA A 104 -4.42 -17.71 -8.26
CA ALA A 104 -5.09 -16.45 -8.54
C ALA A 104 -4.60 -15.91 -9.89
N VAL A 105 -5.48 -15.74 -10.86
CA VAL A 105 -5.17 -15.04 -12.11
C VAL A 105 -5.95 -13.73 -12.09
N GLY A 106 -5.28 -12.64 -11.73
CA GLY A 106 -5.96 -11.38 -11.48
C GLY A 106 -5.09 -10.32 -10.83
N SER A 107 -5.71 -9.21 -10.45
CA SER A 107 -5.04 -8.11 -9.77
C SER A 107 -5.42 -8.06 -8.28
N GLY A 108 -5.43 -6.87 -7.65
CA GLY A 108 -5.66 -6.71 -6.21
C GLY A 108 -6.87 -7.46 -5.66
N THR A 109 -8.04 -7.37 -6.33
CA THR A 109 -9.29 -8.02 -5.87
C THR A 109 -9.17 -9.55 -5.83
N ILE A 110 -8.91 -10.19 -6.97
CA ILE A 110 -8.81 -11.65 -7.06
C ILE A 110 -7.67 -12.15 -6.17
N ASN A 111 -6.52 -11.45 -6.16
CA ASN A 111 -5.40 -11.81 -5.30
C ASN A 111 -5.79 -11.80 -3.82
N ASP A 112 -6.43 -10.74 -3.32
CA ASP A 112 -6.77 -10.65 -1.89
C ASP A 112 -7.84 -11.67 -1.47
N LEU A 113 -8.81 -11.96 -2.33
CA LEU A 113 -9.79 -13.03 -2.09
C LEU A 113 -9.11 -14.39 -1.99
N VAL A 114 -8.30 -14.76 -2.99
CA VAL A 114 -7.61 -16.06 -3.05
C VAL A 114 -6.57 -16.18 -1.95
N LYS A 115 -5.84 -15.10 -1.63
CA LYS A 115 -4.85 -15.04 -0.56
C LYS A 115 -5.50 -15.37 0.79
N LEU A 116 -6.62 -14.73 1.11
CA LEU A 116 -7.32 -14.99 2.37
C LEU A 116 -7.94 -16.39 2.39
N THR A 117 -8.54 -16.85 1.28
CA THR A 117 -9.03 -18.24 1.16
C THR A 117 -7.92 -19.26 1.40
N ALA A 118 -6.77 -19.11 0.74
CA ALA A 118 -5.64 -20.02 0.86
C ALA A 118 -5.11 -20.07 2.30
N TYR A 119 -4.99 -18.91 2.95
CA TYR A 119 -4.60 -18.81 4.35
C TYR A 119 -5.57 -19.54 5.29
N ARG A 120 -6.89 -19.36 5.11
CA ARG A 120 -7.92 -20.05 5.90
C ARG A 120 -7.92 -21.57 5.71
N LEU A 121 -7.56 -22.03 4.52
CA LEU A 121 -7.39 -23.44 4.19
C LEU A 121 -6.02 -24.00 4.62
N GLY A 122 -5.10 -23.16 5.13
CA GLY A 122 -3.75 -23.58 5.51
C GLY A 122 -2.90 -24.06 4.33
N THR A 123 -3.18 -23.57 3.11
CA THR A 123 -2.48 -23.97 1.88
C THR A 123 -1.73 -22.78 1.26
N PRO A 124 -0.53 -22.95 0.67
CA PRO A 124 0.09 -21.92 -0.13
C PRO A 124 -0.67 -21.73 -1.46
N TYR A 125 -0.48 -20.57 -2.09
CA TYR A 125 -1.08 -20.26 -3.39
C TYR A 125 -0.07 -19.57 -4.32
N ILE A 126 -0.44 -19.47 -5.60
CA ILE A 126 0.29 -18.73 -6.63
C ILE A 126 -0.56 -17.55 -7.08
N VAL A 127 0.06 -16.41 -7.37
CA VAL A 127 -0.58 -15.31 -8.10
C VAL A 127 0.07 -15.11 -9.45
N VAL A 128 -0.75 -15.04 -10.49
CA VAL A 128 -0.43 -14.56 -11.82
C VAL A 128 -1.05 -13.17 -11.93
N ALA A 129 -0.21 -12.15 -11.80
CA ALA A 129 -0.62 -10.76 -11.83
C ALA A 129 -0.99 -10.33 -13.25
N THR A 130 -2.19 -9.74 -13.40
CA THR A 130 -2.69 -9.25 -14.70
C THR A 130 -2.60 -7.74 -14.85
N ALA A 131 -2.11 -7.02 -13.84
CA ALA A 131 -1.82 -5.59 -13.89
C ALA A 131 -0.80 -5.17 -12.81
N PRO A 132 0.11 -4.22 -13.08
CA PRO A 132 0.97 -3.63 -12.05
C PRO A 132 0.20 -2.58 -11.25
N SER A 133 -0.74 -2.99 -10.39
CA SER A 133 -1.77 -2.10 -9.81
C SER A 133 -1.63 -1.77 -8.33
N VAL A 134 -0.90 -2.59 -7.56
CA VAL A 134 -0.75 -2.45 -6.11
C VAL A 134 0.47 -3.23 -5.62
N ASP A 135 1.10 -2.81 -4.53
CA ASP A 135 2.19 -3.58 -3.88
C ASP A 135 1.70 -4.80 -3.06
N GLY A 136 0.37 -4.90 -2.90
CA GLY A 136 -0.33 -5.93 -2.14
C GLY A 136 -0.12 -7.36 -2.64
N TYR A 137 0.46 -7.58 -3.82
CA TYR A 137 0.77 -8.92 -4.33
C TYR A 137 1.65 -9.71 -3.36
N ALA A 138 2.77 -9.12 -2.93
CA ALA A 138 3.74 -9.77 -2.06
C ALA A 138 3.52 -9.43 -0.57
N ALA A 139 2.46 -8.70 -0.21
CA ALA A 139 2.21 -8.27 1.16
C ALA A 139 1.65 -9.40 2.03
N ALA A 140 2.02 -9.39 3.32
CA ALA A 140 1.35 -10.18 4.34
C ALA A 140 0.07 -9.46 4.79
N GLY A 141 -1.06 -9.91 4.26
CA GLY A 141 -2.39 -9.33 4.51
C GLY A 141 -3.22 -9.14 3.25
N ALA A 142 -4.54 -9.08 3.42
CA ALA A 142 -5.52 -8.87 2.35
C ALA A 142 -6.53 -7.79 2.79
N ALA A 143 -6.83 -6.81 1.94
CA ALA A 143 -7.76 -5.74 2.23
C ALA A 143 -9.16 -6.05 1.68
N LEU A 144 -10.10 -6.38 2.55
CA LEU A 144 -11.46 -6.80 2.19
C LEU A 144 -12.53 -5.92 2.83
N LEU A 145 -13.67 -5.79 2.16
CA LEU A 145 -14.90 -5.34 2.76
C LEU A 145 -15.42 -6.42 3.72
N THR A 146 -15.63 -6.07 4.99
CA THR A 146 -16.21 -6.95 6.01
C THR A 146 -17.30 -6.18 6.72
N ASN A 147 -18.54 -6.61 6.56
CA ASN A 147 -19.73 -5.90 7.06
C ASN A 147 -19.81 -4.44 6.58
N GLY A 148 -19.44 -4.18 5.32
CA GLY A 148 -19.48 -2.83 4.74
C GLY A 148 -18.30 -1.93 5.09
N VAL A 149 -17.33 -2.40 5.87
CA VAL A 149 -16.11 -1.65 6.23
C VAL A 149 -14.89 -2.31 5.63
N LYS A 150 -14.02 -1.53 4.98
CA LYS A 150 -12.75 -2.05 4.44
C LYS A 150 -11.75 -2.30 5.57
N MET A 151 -11.29 -3.54 5.71
CA MET A 151 -10.37 -3.98 6.75
C MET A 151 -9.27 -4.87 6.18
N THR A 152 -8.06 -4.75 6.73
CA THR A 152 -6.95 -5.64 6.41
C THR A 152 -6.95 -6.87 7.31
N HIS A 153 -7.10 -8.04 6.71
CA HIS A 153 -7.01 -9.34 7.38
C HIS A 153 -5.59 -9.88 7.30
N PRO A 154 -4.96 -10.30 8.41
CA PRO A 154 -3.66 -10.97 8.38
C PRO A 154 -3.76 -12.29 7.60
N CYS A 155 -2.88 -12.49 6.64
CA CYS A 155 -2.76 -13.73 5.87
C CYS A 155 -1.37 -13.85 5.24
N ASP A 156 -1.01 -15.07 4.84
CA ASP A 156 0.28 -15.34 4.21
C ASP A 156 0.36 -14.75 2.79
N ALA A 157 1.55 -14.28 2.41
CA ALA A 157 1.86 -13.85 1.05
C ALA A 157 1.97 -15.06 0.08
N PRO A 158 1.83 -14.87 -1.24
CA PRO A 158 1.88 -15.97 -2.21
C PRO A 158 3.24 -16.66 -2.22
N LEU A 159 3.25 -17.96 -2.51
CA LEU A 159 4.49 -18.72 -2.71
C LEU A 159 5.21 -18.30 -3.98
N ALA A 160 4.44 -18.04 -5.04
CA ALA A 160 4.97 -17.56 -6.32
C ALA A 160 4.16 -16.38 -6.84
N ILE A 161 4.86 -15.40 -7.40
CA ILE A 161 4.31 -14.24 -8.10
C ILE A 161 4.82 -14.27 -9.53
N ILE A 162 3.91 -14.23 -10.50
CA ILE A 162 4.24 -14.32 -11.92
C ILE A 162 3.59 -13.14 -12.64
N GLY A 163 4.38 -12.33 -13.34
CA GLY A 163 3.95 -11.25 -14.20
C GLY A 163 4.43 -11.50 -15.63
N GLU A 164 3.50 -11.61 -16.57
CA GLU A 164 3.83 -11.70 -17.99
C GLU A 164 3.93 -10.29 -18.57
N SER A 165 5.09 -9.93 -19.13
CA SER A 165 5.37 -8.55 -19.58
C SER A 165 4.29 -8.02 -20.52
N SER A 166 3.82 -8.84 -21.46
CA SER A 166 2.78 -8.45 -22.41
C SER A 166 1.41 -8.23 -21.75
N VAL A 167 1.06 -9.02 -20.73
CA VAL A 167 -0.18 -8.86 -19.96
C VAL A 167 -0.11 -7.59 -19.10
N LEU A 168 1.00 -7.37 -18.38
CA LEU A 168 1.19 -6.19 -17.54
C LEU A 168 1.16 -4.90 -18.36
N ALA A 169 1.81 -4.87 -19.53
CA ALA A 169 1.83 -3.70 -20.41
C ALA A 169 0.45 -3.39 -21.01
N ASN A 170 -0.34 -4.41 -21.34
CA ASN A 170 -1.67 -4.28 -21.94
C ASN A 170 -2.80 -4.09 -20.92
N ALA A 171 -2.50 -4.12 -19.62
CA ALA A 171 -3.49 -3.85 -18.57
C ALA A 171 -4.14 -2.45 -18.76
N PRO A 172 -5.42 -2.28 -18.35
CA PRO A 172 -6.10 -0.99 -18.36
C PRO A 172 -5.27 0.12 -17.73
N ASN A 173 -5.28 1.32 -18.33
CA ASN A 173 -4.41 2.40 -17.87
C ASN A 173 -4.72 2.81 -16.43
N GLU A 174 -5.98 2.77 -16.02
CA GLU A 174 -6.44 3.11 -14.68
C GLU A 174 -5.77 2.22 -13.62
N LEU A 175 -5.59 0.92 -13.91
CA LEU A 175 -4.90 0.00 -13.00
C LEU A 175 -3.39 0.28 -12.96
N LYS A 176 -2.80 0.59 -14.11
CA LYS A 176 -1.37 0.89 -14.24
C LYS A 176 -1.00 2.22 -13.56
N SER A 177 -1.81 3.26 -13.76
CA SER A 177 -1.64 4.57 -13.12
C SER A 177 -1.83 4.49 -11.61
N ALA A 178 -2.76 3.66 -11.13
CA ALA A 178 -2.93 3.38 -9.71
C ALA A 178 -1.66 2.73 -9.11
N GLY A 179 -1.09 1.72 -9.75
CA GLY A 179 0.14 1.10 -9.25
C GLY A 179 1.35 2.03 -9.28
N TYR A 180 1.46 2.89 -10.29
CA TYR A 180 2.51 3.93 -10.31
C TYR A 180 2.34 4.93 -9.16
N ALA A 181 1.11 5.41 -8.93
CA ALA A 181 0.80 6.32 -7.83
C ALA A 181 1.07 5.68 -6.45
N ASP A 182 0.72 4.39 -6.30
CA ASP A 182 1.02 3.61 -5.10
C ASP A 182 2.52 3.45 -4.88
N LEU A 183 3.32 3.19 -5.92
CA LEU A 183 4.78 3.11 -5.79
C LEU A 183 5.41 4.48 -5.50
N LEU A 184 4.91 5.55 -6.12
CA LEU A 184 5.40 6.93 -5.90
C LEU A 184 5.26 7.35 -4.43
N ALA A 185 4.20 6.88 -3.77
CA ALA A 185 3.92 7.11 -2.35
C ALA A 185 5.03 6.66 -1.40
N LYS A 186 5.91 5.76 -1.85
CA LYS A 186 7.04 5.29 -1.05
C LYS A 186 8.06 6.41 -0.85
N ILE A 187 8.09 7.43 -1.71
CA ILE A 187 8.96 8.60 -1.57
C ILE A 187 8.67 9.37 -0.28
N PRO A 188 7.45 9.89 -0.04
CA PRO A 188 7.11 10.53 1.25
C PRO A 188 7.04 9.54 2.41
N ALA A 189 6.65 8.27 2.21
CA ALA A 189 6.70 7.27 3.28
C ALA A 189 8.13 7.06 3.81
N GLY A 190 9.13 7.08 2.93
CA GLY A 190 10.54 7.06 3.29
C GLY A 190 10.97 8.33 4.03
N ALA A 191 10.45 9.50 3.65
CA ALA A 191 10.68 10.75 4.37
C ALA A 191 10.10 10.71 5.79
N ASP A 192 8.90 10.18 5.97
CA ASP A 192 8.30 9.94 7.29
C ASP A 192 9.19 9.04 8.15
N TRP A 193 9.79 8.01 7.55
CA TRP A 193 10.68 7.08 8.28
C TRP A 193 12.00 7.73 8.67
N ILE A 194 12.58 8.58 7.81
CA ILE A 194 13.77 9.38 8.16
C ILE A 194 13.49 10.26 9.38
N VAL A 195 12.33 10.93 9.45
CA VAL A 195 11.99 11.77 10.61
C VAL A 195 11.80 10.92 11.87
N ALA A 196 11.06 9.82 11.77
CA ALA A 196 10.84 8.94 12.91
C ALA A 196 12.13 8.29 13.44
N ASP A 197 13.06 7.93 12.56
CA ASP A 197 14.40 7.44 12.92
C ASP A 197 15.20 8.50 13.67
N TYR A 198 15.21 9.74 13.16
CA TYR A 198 15.90 10.86 13.79
C TYR A 198 15.42 11.12 15.22
N LEU A 199 14.11 10.98 15.46
CA LEU A 199 13.51 11.16 16.78
C LEU A 199 13.62 9.93 17.69
N GLY A 200 14.13 8.81 17.18
CA GLY A 200 14.16 7.53 17.89
C GLY A 200 12.78 6.91 18.13
N GLU A 201 11.78 7.34 17.36
CA GLU A 201 10.39 6.87 17.44
C GLU A 201 10.23 5.52 16.75
N ASP A 202 10.88 5.35 15.59
CA ASP A 202 10.83 4.15 14.76
C ASP A 202 12.14 4.03 13.94
N PRO A 203 13.19 3.41 14.50
CA PRO A 203 14.50 3.33 13.86
C PRO A 203 14.43 2.64 12.49
N ILE A 204 15.19 3.14 11.52
CA ILE A 204 15.26 2.54 10.19
C ILE A 204 15.93 1.16 10.28
N ASN A 205 15.18 0.14 9.87
CA ASN A 205 15.74 -1.16 9.58
C ASN A 205 16.25 -1.16 8.13
N GLN A 206 17.57 -1.26 8.00
CA GLN A 206 18.27 -1.12 6.72
C GLN A 206 17.84 -2.17 5.68
N GLY A 207 17.47 -3.38 6.10
CA GLY A 207 17.02 -4.42 5.18
C GLY A 207 15.69 -4.05 4.49
N GLY A 208 14.72 -3.54 5.25
CA GLY A 208 13.44 -3.09 4.67
C GLY A 208 13.58 -1.77 3.93
N TRP A 209 14.44 -0.86 4.41
CA TRP A 209 14.80 0.36 3.69
C TRP A 209 15.38 0.03 2.31
N ASN A 210 16.35 -0.87 2.22
CA ASN A 210 16.99 -1.22 0.95
C ASN A 210 16.00 -1.84 -0.04
N LEU A 211 15.06 -2.67 0.44
CA LEU A 211 14.02 -3.26 -0.40
C LEU A 211 13.05 -2.21 -0.96
N ALA A 212 12.57 -1.29 -0.13
CA ALA A 212 11.55 -0.32 -0.52
C ALA A 212 12.12 0.95 -1.17
N GLN A 213 13.27 1.44 -0.71
CA GLN A 213 13.82 2.75 -1.08
C GLN A 213 15.08 2.66 -1.95
N GLY A 214 15.82 1.55 -1.87
CA GLY A 214 17.18 1.45 -2.43
C GLY A 214 17.28 1.72 -3.94
N ARG A 215 16.31 1.24 -4.72
CA ARG A 215 16.22 1.42 -6.18
C ARG A 215 14.92 2.08 -6.63
N LEU A 216 14.17 2.66 -5.69
CA LEU A 216 12.81 3.16 -5.92
C LEU A 216 12.71 4.13 -7.11
N ARG A 217 13.68 5.04 -7.25
CA ARG A 217 13.73 6.01 -8.34
C ARG A 217 13.89 5.39 -9.73
N GLU A 218 14.53 4.23 -9.83
CA GLU A 218 14.68 3.49 -11.09
C GLU A 218 13.33 2.93 -11.55
N PHE A 219 12.53 2.42 -10.59
CA PHE A 219 11.20 1.88 -10.82
C PHE A 219 10.12 2.97 -11.08
N LEU A 220 10.43 4.22 -10.77
CA LEU A 220 9.61 5.41 -11.04
C LEU A 220 10.10 6.20 -12.26
N SER A 221 10.75 5.52 -13.20
CA SER A 221 11.25 6.16 -14.43
C SER A 221 10.11 6.61 -15.36
N LEU A 222 10.39 7.66 -16.15
CA LEU A 222 9.53 8.15 -17.21
C LEU A 222 10.33 8.18 -18.53
N PRO A 223 9.80 7.64 -19.65
CA PRO A 223 8.55 6.87 -19.76
C PRO A 223 8.57 5.60 -18.90
N VAL A 224 7.39 5.15 -18.45
CA VAL A 224 7.27 4.03 -17.51
C VAL A 224 7.62 2.70 -18.20
N ASP A 225 8.51 1.95 -17.57
CA ASP A 225 8.70 0.53 -17.82
C ASP A 225 7.83 -0.26 -16.84
N TRP A 226 6.80 -0.95 -17.37
CA TRP A 226 5.78 -1.63 -16.58
C TRP A 226 6.31 -2.86 -15.84
N ASP A 227 7.35 -3.51 -16.35
CA ASP A 227 8.01 -4.62 -15.65
C ASP A 227 8.80 -4.09 -14.46
N ASN A 228 9.55 -2.99 -14.66
CA ASN A 228 10.26 -2.33 -13.57
C ASN A 228 9.30 -1.78 -12.51
N LEU A 229 8.15 -1.24 -12.90
CA LEU A 229 7.09 -0.85 -11.96
C LEU A 229 6.62 -2.05 -11.13
N PHE A 230 6.32 -3.18 -11.80
CA PHE A 230 5.86 -4.40 -11.13
C PHE A 230 6.92 -4.99 -10.19
N ILE A 231 8.19 -4.94 -10.57
CA ILE A 231 9.33 -5.30 -9.72
C ILE A 231 9.36 -4.40 -8.47
N GLY A 232 9.24 -3.07 -8.64
CA GLY A 232 9.22 -2.12 -7.53
C GLY A 232 8.07 -2.37 -6.54
N LEU A 233 6.86 -2.60 -7.05
CA LEU A 233 5.69 -2.96 -6.25
C LEU A 233 5.89 -4.29 -5.50
N THR A 234 6.47 -5.29 -6.17
CA THR A 234 6.75 -6.59 -5.54
C THR A 234 7.78 -6.44 -4.41
N LEU A 235 8.86 -5.68 -4.62
CA LEU A 235 9.87 -5.41 -3.60
C LEU A 235 9.29 -4.69 -2.38
N CYS A 236 8.30 -3.80 -2.58
CA CYS A 236 7.55 -3.17 -1.50
C CYS A 236 6.80 -4.22 -0.66
N GLY A 237 6.09 -5.16 -1.29
CA GLY A 237 5.45 -6.26 -0.57
C GLY A 237 6.44 -7.21 0.13
N LEU A 238 7.60 -7.49 -0.48
CA LEU A 238 8.69 -8.24 0.16
C LEU A 238 9.27 -7.48 1.36
N ALA A 239 9.38 -6.16 1.29
CA ALA A 239 9.80 -5.32 2.42
C ALA A 239 8.81 -5.47 3.59
N MET A 240 7.50 -5.50 3.31
CA MET A 240 6.48 -5.77 4.34
C MET A 240 6.60 -7.17 4.94
N GLN A 241 6.88 -8.20 4.15
CA GLN A 241 7.13 -9.56 4.66
C GLN A 241 8.36 -9.59 5.58
N TYR A 242 9.46 -8.97 5.15
CA TYR A 242 10.69 -8.92 5.91
C TYR A 242 10.51 -8.20 7.24
N GLN A 243 9.78 -7.07 7.23
CA GLN A 243 9.56 -6.25 8.42
C GLN A 243 8.41 -6.66 9.30
N ARG A 244 7.46 -7.44 8.76
CA ARG A 244 6.17 -7.75 9.39
C ARG A 244 5.42 -6.49 9.83
N ASP A 245 5.64 -5.40 9.10
CA ASP A 245 5.02 -4.08 9.28
C ASP A 245 5.01 -3.37 7.91
N SER A 246 4.01 -2.53 7.68
CA SER A 246 3.93 -1.73 6.46
C SER A 246 4.82 -0.48 6.46
N ARG A 247 5.58 -0.22 7.53
CA ARG A 247 6.40 0.99 7.70
C ARG A 247 7.28 1.34 6.50
N PRO A 248 7.97 0.38 5.85
CA PRO A 248 8.87 0.71 4.73
C PRO A 248 8.15 1.32 3.51
N VAL A 249 6.82 1.12 3.42
CA VAL A 249 6.03 1.39 2.21
C VAL A 249 4.81 2.26 2.46
N SER A 250 4.55 2.63 3.71
CA SER A 250 3.34 3.32 4.14
C SER A 250 3.65 4.37 5.21
N GLY A 251 3.29 5.61 4.92
CA GLY A 251 3.37 6.81 5.77
C GLY A 251 2.02 7.53 5.83
N GLY A 252 2.05 8.85 5.99
CA GLY A 252 0.86 9.70 6.11
C GLY A 252 -0.07 9.62 4.91
N GLU A 253 0.46 9.43 3.71
CA GLU A 253 -0.30 9.33 2.45
C GLU A 253 -1.25 8.12 2.44
N HIS A 254 -0.82 6.98 2.97
CA HIS A 254 -1.70 5.82 3.14
C HIS A 254 -2.70 6.03 4.26
N LEU A 255 -2.34 6.75 5.34
CA LEU A 255 -3.29 7.05 6.43
C LEU A 255 -4.46 7.92 5.95
N LEU A 256 -4.22 8.84 5.00
CA LEU A 256 -5.26 9.61 4.33
C LEU A 256 -6.16 8.68 3.50
N SER A 257 -5.57 7.86 2.63
CA SER A 257 -6.29 6.89 1.80
C SER A 257 -7.17 5.94 2.62
N HIS A 258 -6.65 5.39 3.72
CA HIS A 258 -7.40 4.47 4.58
C HIS A 258 -8.65 5.12 5.20
N ILE A 259 -8.62 6.41 5.54
CA ILE A 259 -9.83 7.09 6.03
C ILE A 259 -10.87 7.15 4.94
N TRP A 260 -10.50 7.58 3.74
CA TRP A 260 -11.44 7.68 2.63
C TRP A 260 -12.04 6.32 2.24
N GLU A 261 -11.26 5.26 2.39
CA GLU A 261 -11.72 3.89 2.20
C GLU A 261 -12.67 3.41 3.31
N MET A 262 -12.38 3.70 4.57
CA MET A 262 -13.24 3.31 5.69
C MET A 262 -14.54 4.12 5.80
N GLU A 263 -14.51 5.40 5.39
CA GLU A 263 -15.69 6.27 5.37
C GLU A 263 -16.50 6.10 4.06
N GLY A 264 -15.95 5.42 3.05
CA GLY A 264 -16.59 5.29 1.74
C GLY A 264 -16.71 6.61 0.97
N THR A 265 -15.88 7.61 1.30
CA THR A 265 -15.93 8.94 0.68
C THR A 265 -15.29 8.95 -0.71
N SER A 266 -14.43 7.96 -1.03
CA SER A 266 -13.88 7.76 -2.37
C SER A 266 -13.93 6.29 -2.80
N HIS A 267 -14.59 6.06 -3.94
CA HIS A 267 -14.77 4.74 -4.56
C HIS A 267 -13.71 4.43 -5.63
N ASP A 268 -12.68 5.27 -5.78
CA ASP A 268 -11.59 5.06 -6.73
C ASP A 268 -10.64 3.93 -6.27
N LEU A 269 -9.67 3.59 -7.10
CA LEU A 269 -8.60 2.64 -6.84
C LEU A 269 -7.72 3.11 -5.68
N HIS A 270 -7.21 2.14 -4.91
CA HIS A 270 -6.35 2.40 -3.75
C HIS A 270 -5.16 3.30 -4.12
N GLY A 271 -4.43 2.95 -5.17
CA GLY A 271 -3.25 3.70 -5.60
C GLY A 271 -3.55 5.15 -6.00
N HIS A 272 -4.71 5.43 -6.60
CA HIS A 272 -5.13 6.80 -6.90
C HIS A 272 -5.41 7.61 -5.64
N LYS A 273 -6.11 7.03 -4.65
CA LYS A 273 -6.30 7.63 -3.33
C LYS A 273 -4.94 7.90 -2.65
N VAL A 274 -4.05 6.93 -2.65
CA VAL A 274 -2.69 7.10 -2.10
C VAL A 274 -1.91 8.18 -2.88
N GLY A 275 -2.13 8.31 -4.19
CA GLY A 275 -1.56 9.38 -5.03
C GLY A 275 -1.98 10.78 -4.58
N ILE A 276 -3.26 10.99 -4.29
CA ILE A 276 -3.74 12.26 -3.70
C ILE A 276 -3.15 12.46 -2.30
N GLY A 277 -3.08 11.40 -1.49
CA GLY A 277 -2.39 11.42 -0.20
C GLY A 277 -0.92 11.84 -0.32
N THR A 278 -0.24 11.40 -1.39
CA THR A 278 1.17 11.69 -1.69
C THR A 278 1.37 13.17 -2.03
N LEU A 279 0.43 13.77 -2.77
CA LEU A 279 0.42 15.21 -3.02
C LEU A 279 0.22 16.00 -1.72
N ILE A 280 -0.73 15.59 -0.86
CA ILE A 280 -0.96 16.23 0.45
C ILE A 280 0.30 16.18 1.32
N THR A 281 0.89 15.00 1.52
CA THR A 281 2.06 14.86 2.40
C THR A 281 3.29 15.58 1.83
N THR A 282 3.49 15.57 0.52
CA THR A 282 4.57 16.34 -0.13
C THR A 282 4.34 17.84 0.02
N ALA A 283 3.10 18.32 -0.04
CA ALA A 283 2.77 19.72 0.20
C ALA A 283 3.03 20.14 1.65
N LEU A 284 2.74 19.27 2.63
CA LEU A 284 3.08 19.52 4.04
C LEU A 284 4.60 19.60 4.27
N TYR A 285 5.40 18.75 3.62
CA TYR A 285 6.84 18.88 3.65
C TYR A 285 7.33 20.16 2.96
N THR A 286 6.71 20.54 1.84
CA THR A 286 7.00 21.79 1.12
C THR A 286 6.74 23.01 2.01
N PHE A 287 5.63 23.02 2.74
CA PHE A 287 5.31 24.03 3.76
C PHE A 287 6.46 24.15 4.78
N LEU A 288 6.90 23.04 5.39
CA LEU A 288 8.00 23.09 6.37
C LEU A 288 9.33 23.56 5.74
N PHE A 289 9.60 23.23 4.48
CA PHE A 289 10.79 23.72 3.79
C PHE A 289 10.78 25.22 3.57
N ASN A 290 9.61 25.81 3.32
CA ASN A 290 9.43 27.22 3.02
C ASN A 290 9.28 28.07 4.29
N GLU A 291 8.39 27.66 5.19
CA GLU A 291 8.01 28.42 6.39
C GLU A 291 8.91 28.11 7.59
N GLY A 292 9.64 26.99 7.56
CA GLY A 292 10.44 26.50 8.67
C GLY A 292 9.62 25.72 9.69
N VAL A 293 10.25 25.42 10.83
CA VAL A 293 9.69 24.59 11.91
C VAL A 293 9.46 25.36 13.21
N GLU A 294 9.58 26.68 13.18
CA GLU A 294 9.42 27.54 14.35
C GLU A 294 8.09 28.33 14.31
N GLY A 295 7.75 28.98 15.42
CA GLY A 295 6.59 29.88 15.47
C GLY A 295 5.22 29.19 15.45
N GLY A 296 5.15 27.92 15.88
CA GLY A 296 3.89 27.23 16.09
C GLY A 296 3.27 27.51 17.46
N GLU A 297 1.99 27.21 17.59
CA GLU A 297 1.19 27.41 18.80
C GLU A 297 1.79 26.69 20.03
N PRO A 298 1.52 27.16 21.26
CA PRO A 298 1.92 26.47 22.48
C PRO A 298 1.40 25.03 22.53
N LEU A 299 2.23 24.10 23.01
CA LEU A 299 1.80 22.71 23.19
C LEU A 299 0.80 22.62 24.35
N LYS A 300 -0.23 21.79 24.16
CA LYS A 300 -1.15 21.40 25.22
C LYS A 300 -0.50 20.38 26.14
N GLU A 301 -1.01 20.27 27.36
CA GLU A 301 -0.61 19.21 28.27
C GLU A 301 -1.00 17.84 27.70
N ARG A 302 -0.17 16.82 27.94
CA ARG A 302 -0.34 15.48 27.34
C ARG A 302 -1.75 14.89 27.54
N GLU A 303 -2.27 14.96 28.76
CA GLU A 303 -3.59 14.41 29.10
C GLU A 303 -4.73 15.19 28.42
N GLU A 304 -4.57 16.51 28.26
CA GLU A 304 -5.54 17.34 27.53
C GLU A 304 -5.56 16.94 26.05
N LEU A 305 -4.37 16.84 25.43
CA LEU A 305 -4.23 16.45 24.02
C LEU A 305 -4.76 15.03 23.76
N LEU A 306 -4.47 14.07 24.64
CA LEU A 306 -5.01 12.71 24.51
C LEU A 306 -6.54 12.71 24.57
N ASN A 307 -7.15 13.47 25.48
CA ASN A 307 -8.60 13.56 25.60
C ASN A 307 -9.24 14.20 24.36
N GLU A 308 -8.59 15.20 23.78
CA GLU A 308 -9.02 15.81 22.50
C GLU A 308 -8.97 14.80 21.36
N LYS A 309 -7.87 14.07 21.20
CA LYS A 309 -7.73 13.06 20.13
C LYS A 309 -8.71 11.88 20.33
N LEU A 310 -9.00 11.49 21.58
CA LEU A 310 -10.04 10.49 21.91
C LEU A 310 -11.45 11.00 21.58
N THR A 311 -11.71 12.29 21.78
CA THR A 311 -12.98 12.91 21.39
C THR A 311 -13.12 12.92 19.87
N LEU A 312 -12.08 13.38 19.16
CA LEU A 312 -12.05 13.36 17.70
C LEU A 312 -12.25 11.95 17.12
N LEU A 313 -11.64 10.94 17.75
CA LEU A 313 -11.84 9.53 17.39
C LEU A 313 -13.31 9.11 17.51
N ARG A 314 -13.98 9.44 18.63
CA ARG A 314 -15.39 9.07 18.85
C ARG A 314 -16.33 9.79 17.90
N ASP A 315 -16.10 11.08 17.69
CA ASP A 315 -16.92 11.93 16.84
C ASP A 315 -16.88 11.47 15.38
N ASN A 316 -15.72 10.99 14.91
CA ASN A 316 -15.54 10.60 13.52
C ASN A 316 -15.75 9.10 13.26
N PHE A 317 -15.48 8.22 14.22
CA PHE A 317 -15.42 6.77 13.97
C PHE A 317 -16.41 5.93 14.77
N SER A 318 -17.31 6.54 15.55
CA SER A 318 -18.32 5.79 16.35
C SER A 318 -19.17 4.80 15.52
N TYR A 319 -19.33 5.04 14.21
CA TYR A 319 -20.03 4.14 13.28
C TYR A 319 -19.35 2.76 13.11
N LEU A 320 -18.05 2.65 13.44
CA LEU A 320 -17.30 1.38 13.41
C LEU A 320 -17.65 0.46 14.59
N GLY A 321 -18.40 0.94 15.58
CA GLY A 321 -18.74 0.18 16.78
C GLY A 321 -17.60 0.14 17.79
N ASP A 322 -16.88 -0.98 17.88
CA ASP A 322 -15.79 -1.14 18.86
C ASP A 322 -14.53 -0.36 18.46
N LEU A 323 -14.25 0.72 19.19
CA LEU A 323 -13.09 1.58 18.99
C LEU A 323 -11.89 1.24 19.88
N SER A 324 -11.96 0.18 20.69
CA SER A 324 -10.95 -0.13 21.73
C SER A 324 -9.53 -0.20 21.16
N LYS A 325 -9.36 -0.75 19.95
CA LYS A 325 -8.05 -0.84 19.28
C LYS A 325 -7.50 0.54 18.89
N MET A 326 -8.34 1.43 18.38
CA MET A 326 -7.94 2.81 18.02
C MET A 326 -7.69 3.65 19.28
N GLU A 327 -8.49 3.48 20.33
CA GLU A 327 -8.22 4.11 21.63
C GLU A 327 -6.88 3.66 22.20
N GLN A 328 -6.53 2.38 22.08
CA GLN A 328 -5.25 1.87 22.53
C GLN A 328 -4.08 2.44 21.71
N ILE A 329 -4.25 2.61 20.40
CA ILE A 329 -3.27 3.28 19.53
C ILE A 329 -2.98 4.71 20.04
N LEU A 330 -4.02 5.48 20.36
CA LEU A 330 -3.86 6.85 20.89
C LEU A 330 -3.18 6.85 22.26
N LYS A 331 -3.60 5.96 23.18
CA LYS A 331 -2.96 5.82 24.50
C LYS A 331 -1.47 5.46 24.38
N THR A 332 -1.09 4.66 23.39
CA THR A 332 0.32 4.35 23.11
C THR A 332 1.06 5.56 22.55
N LYS A 333 0.47 6.28 21.58
CA LYS A 333 1.06 7.44 20.90
C LYS A 333 1.30 8.62 21.85
N TYR A 334 0.38 8.85 22.77
CA TYR A 334 0.44 9.88 23.81
C TYR A 334 0.77 9.29 25.20
N SER A 335 1.56 8.22 25.25
CA SER A 335 2.01 7.63 26.50
C SER A 335 3.03 8.54 27.22
N PRO A 336 3.21 8.41 28.55
CA PRO A 336 4.17 9.22 29.30
C PRO A 336 5.63 9.13 28.83
N THR A 337 5.99 8.07 28.09
CA THR A 337 7.34 7.88 27.53
C THR A 337 7.54 8.57 26.19
N LYS A 338 6.48 9.10 25.58
CA LYS A 338 6.45 9.75 24.26
C LYS A 338 6.26 11.26 24.47
N ASP A 339 7.37 11.95 24.69
CA ASP A 339 7.38 13.37 25.04
C ASP A 339 7.33 14.29 23.80
N GLN A 340 6.18 14.94 23.60
CA GLN A 340 5.95 15.87 22.50
C GLN A 340 6.86 17.10 22.57
N ALA A 341 7.09 17.66 23.76
CA ALA A 341 7.94 18.84 23.91
C ALA A 341 9.39 18.50 23.54
N LYS A 342 9.87 17.33 23.95
CA LYS A 342 11.18 16.82 23.54
C LYS A 342 11.29 16.61 22.03
N ARG A 343 10.26 16.02 21.39
CA ARG A 343 10.25 15.85 19.93
C ARG A 343 10.28 17.20 19.22
N ARG A 344 9.48 18.17 19.68
CA ARG A 344 9.47 19.55 19.15
C ARG A 344 10.86 20.20 19.23
N GLU A 345 11.51 20.12 20.39
CA GLU A 345 12.87 20.64 20.58
C GLU A 345 13.88 19.99 19.62
N LEU A 346 13.84 18.66 19.49
CA LEU A 346 14.71 17.92 18.58
C LEU A 346 14.46 18.27 17.10
N LEU A 347 13.19 18.40 16.69
CA LEU A 347 12.82 18.80 15.34
C LEU A 347 13.34 20.20 15.02
N MET A 348 13.14 21.17 15.92
CA MET A 348 13.61 22.55 15.73
C MET A 348 15.15 22.64 15.70
N GLY A 349 15.82 22.05 16.69
CA GLY A 349 17.29 22.08 16.78
C GLY A 349 17.99 21.27 15.68
N GLY A 350 17.35 20.21 15.19
CA GLY A 350 17.86 19.30 14.16
C GLY A 350 17.47 19.65 12.73
N TRP A 351 16.66 20.68 12.53
CA TRP A 351 16.04 20.97 11.25
C TRP A 351 17.03 21.16 10.08
N PRO A 352 18.17 21.87 10.23
CA PRO A 352 19.10 22.04 9.10
C PRO A 352 19.60 20.71 8.51
N GLN A 353 19.92 19.74 9.37
CA GLN A 353 20.38 18.41 8.96
C GLN A 353 19.23 17.57 8.41
N LEU A 354 18.07 17.58 9.07
CA LEU A 354 16.88 16.88 8.61
C LEU A 354 16.42 17.39 7.24
N LYS A 355 16.31 18.71 7.07
CA LYS A 355 15.94 19.36 5.81
C LYS A 355 16.82 18.90 4.65
N THR A 356 18.12 18.76 4.87
CA THR A 356 19.05 18.25 3.84
C THR A 356 18.73 16.80 3.46
N LYS A 357 18.52 15.92 4.45
CA LYS A 357 18.16 14.50 4.19
C LYS A 357 16.81 14.38 3.49
N LEU A 358 15.81 15.14 3.96
CA LEU A 358 14.46 15.13 3.41
C LEU A 358 14.42 15.67 1.98
N ALA A 359 15.15 16.74 1.68
CA ALA A 359 15.28 17.27 0.32
C ALA A 359 15.97 16.27 -0.63
N GLY A 360 16.88 15.43 -0.12
CA GLY A 360 17.46 14.33 -0.90
C GLY A 360 16.52 13.15 -1.12
N GLN A 361 15.54 12.95 -0.22
CA GLN A 361 14.57 11.86 -0.30
C GLN A 361 13.34 12.21 -1.12
N LEU A 362 12.80 13.41 -0.98
CA LEU A 362 11.55 13.83 -1.61
C LEU A 362 11.77 14.32 -3.05
N PHE A 363 10.75 14.13 -3.90
CA PHE A 363 10.57 14.97 -5.07
C PHE A 363 9.90 16.28 -4.66
N THR A 364 10.04 17.35 -5.47
CA THR A 364 9.24 18.56 -5.21
C THR A 364 7.75 18.27 -5.43
N TYR A 365 6.88 19.15 -4.94
CA TYR A 365 5.45 19.00 -5.19
C TYR A 365 5.13 19.01 -6.69
N GLU A 366 5.77 19.91 -7.45
CA GLU A 366 5.61 20.04 -8.90
C GLU A 366 6.06 18.77 -9.61
N GLU A 367 7.25 18.24 -9.29
CA GLU A 367 7.75 17.01 -9.89
C GLU A 367 6.84 15.82 -9.56
N THR A 368 6.34 15.74 -8.32
CA THR A 368 5.39 14.70 -7.89
C THR A 368 4.11 14.77 -8.72
N LYS A 369 3.55 15.97 -8.90
CA LYS A 369 2.34 16.21 -9.69
C LYS A 369 2.55 15.90 -11.17
N GLU A 370 3.66 16.35 -11.75
CA GLU A 370 4.02 16.07 -13.15
C GLU A 370 4.17 14.57 -13.41
N ARG A 371 4.77 13.83 -12.47
CA ARG A 371 4.90 12.37 -12.56
C ARG A 371 3.55 11.66 -12.55
N LEU A 372 2.61 12.08 -11.70
CA LEU A 372 1.25 11.54 -11.67
C LEU A 372 0.50 11.86 -12.98
N LEU A 373 0.58 13.11 -13.45
CA LEU A 373 -0.02 13.53 -14.72
C LEU A 373 0.54 12.72 -15.92
N ALA A 374 1.84 12.44 -15.93
CA ALA A 374 2.51 11.72 -17.00
C ALA A 374 1.99 10.28 -17.20
N VAL A 375 1.43 9.67 -16.15
CA VAL A 375 0.84 8.32 -16.20
C VAL A 375 -0.69 8.34 -16.26
N GLY A 376 -1.31 9.52 -16.26
CA GLY A 376 -2.77 9.68 -16.22
C GLY A 376 -3.39 9.37 -14.87
N ALA A 377 -2.62 9.44 -13.77
CA ALA A 377 -3.16 9.32 -12.42
C ALA A 377 -3.84 10.64 -11.97
N PRO A 378 -4.87 10.56 -11.12
CA PRO A 378 -5.51 11.74 -10.52
C PRO A 378 -4.51 12.65 -9.81
N THR A 379 -4.70 13.97 -9.94
CA THR A 379 -3.91 14.98 -9.22
C THR A 379 -4.76 15.97 -8.44
N ARG A 380 -6.09 15.86 -8.55
CA ARG A 380 -7.07 16.65 -7.81
C ARG A 380 -7.99 15.75 -7.00
N ALA A 381 -8.40 16.22 -5.83
CA ALA A 381 -9.32 15.48 -4.97
C ALA A 381 -10.65 15.12 -5.68
N GLU A 382 -11.15 16.01 -6.55
CA GLU A 382 -12.42 15.78 -7.26
C GLU A 382 -12.36 14.62 -8.27
N GLU A 383 -11.18 14.30 -8.79
CA GLU A 383 -10.99 13.21 -9.75
C GLU A 383 -11.22 11.83 -9.09
N ILE A 384 -11.01 11.72 -7.78
CA ILE A 384 -11.29 10.50 -6.99
C ILE A 384 -12.62 10.59 -6.22
N GLY A 385 -13.47 11.55 -6.55
CA GLY A 385 -14.79 11.74 -5.94
C GLY A 385 -14.80 12.46 -4.57
N LEU A 386 -13.66 13.03 -4.14
CA LEU A 386 -13.59 13.82 -2.91
C LEU A 386 -13.85 15.30 -3.21
N THR A 387 -14.30 16.04 -2.20
CA THR A 387 -14.14 17.50 -2.23
C THR A 387 -12.78 17.85 -1.67
N ARG A 388 -12.20 18.98 -2.12
CA ARG A 388 -10.97 19.53 -1.55
C ARG A 388 -11.05 19.72 -0.03
N SER A 389 -12.20 20.17 0.50
CA SER A 389 -12.44 20.31 1.95
C SER A 389 -12.28 18.97 2.67
N VAL A 390 -12.94 17.93 2.18
CA VAL A 390 -12.85 16.58 2.78
C VAL A 390 -11.42 16.07 2.75
N ALA A 391 -10.71 16.21 1.63
CA ALA A 391 -9.32 15.77 1.51
C ALA A 391 -8.41 16.45 2.54
N ILE A 392 -8.56 17.76 2.74
CA ILE A 392 -7.77 18.56 3.69
C ILE A 392 -8.17 18.26 5.16
N GLU A 393 -9.47 18.20 5.46
CA GLU A 393 -9.96 17.87 6.82
C GLU A 393 -9.47 16.51 7.30
N THR A 394 -9.24 15.58 6.37
CA THR A 394 -8.73 14.24 6.67
C THR A 394 -7.34 14.27 7.32
N VAL A 395 -6.51 15.29 7.05
CA VAL A 395 -5.18 15.47 7.68
C VAL A 395 -5.25 15.37 9.20
N ARG A 396 -6.27 15.98 9.82
CA ARG A 396 -6.46 15.94 11.29
C ARG A 396 -6.86 14.55 11.79
N LYS A 397 -7.67 13.82 11.01
CA LYS A 397 -8.17 12.50 11.38
C LYS A 397 -7.13 11.39 11.19
N SER A 398 -6.25 11.51 10.20
CA SER A 398 -5.30 10.45 9.81
C SER A 398 -4.32 10.04 10.90
N GLN A 399 -4.00 10.94 11.84
CA GLN A 399 -3.12 10.65 12.97
C GLN A 399 -3.69 9.60 13.95
N LEU A 400 -5.00 9.33 13.90
CA LEU A 400 -5.72 8.50 14.87
C LEU A 400 -5.62 7.00 14.58
N LEU A 401 -5.23 6.62 13.35
CA LEU A 401 -5.38 5.24 12.87
C LEU A 401 -4.21 4.32 13.21
N ARG A 402 -3.01 4.87 13.47
CA ARG A 402 -1.78 4.10 13.69
C ARG A 402 -0.88 4.81 14.70
N THR A 403 -0.04 4.02 15.37
CA THR A 403 1.03 4.52 16.27
C THR A 403 2.22 5.12 15.51
N ARG A 404 2.24 5.00 14.18
CA ARG A 404 3.32 5.47 13.31
C ARG A 404 3.46 6.99 13.41
N TYR A 405 4.70 7.46 13.42
CA TYR A 405 5.05 8.87 13.40
C TYR A 405 5.33 9.32 11.96
N THR A 406 4.59 10.33 11.50
CA THR A 406 4.55 10.80 10.10
C THR A 406 4.61 12.33 10.04
N ILE A 407 4.65 12.91 8.84
CA ILE A 407 4.55 14.36 8.62
C ILE A 407 3.31 14.97 9.28
N LEU A 408 2.21 14.21 9.40
CA LEU A 408 1.00 14.64 10.09
C LEU A 408 1.28 14.90 11.58
N ASP A 409 2.14 14.09 12.19
CA ASP A 409 2.56 14.22 13.59
C ASP A 409 3.63 15.29 13.78
N VAL A 410 4.50 15.46 12.79
CA VAL A 410 5.49 16.55 12.78
C VAL A 410 4.80 17.90 12.85
N VAL A 411 3.80 18.16 11.98
CA VAL A 411 3.11 19.46 11.99
C VAL A 411 2.28 19.68 13.26
N ASP A 412 1.75 18.61 13.87
CA ASP A 412 1.04 18.65 15.16
C ASP A 412 2.02 18.97 16.31
N ASP A 413 3.15 18.26 16.40
CA ASP A 413 4.17 18.45 17.42
C ASP A 413 4.89 19.81 17.32
N LEU A 414 4.97 20.40 16.13
CA LEU A 414 5.51 21.74 15.95
C LEU A 414 4.50 22.84 16.29
N GLY A 415 3.22 22.50 16.51
CA GLY A 415 2.14 23.48 16.69
C GLY A 415 1.80 24.24 15.41
N LEU A 416 2.04 23.63 14.24
CA LEU A 416 1.89 24.25 12.92
C LEU A 416 0.73 23.70 12.10
N MET A 417 -0.07 22.76 12.64
CA MET A 417 -1.15 22.08 11.93
C MET A 417 -2.09 23.04 11.18
N GLU A 418 -2.63 24.06 11.85
CA GLU A 418 -3.59 24.98 11.24
C GLU A 418 -2.95 25.81 10.11
N ARG A 419 -1.74 26.34 10.32
CA ARG A 419 -0.98 27.04 9.28
C ARG A 419 -0.66 26.14 8.08
N ALA A 420 -0.33 24.88 8.33
CA ALA A 420 -0.04 23.91 7.28
C ALA A 420 -1.31 23.58 6.46
N ILE A 421 -2.46 23.46 7.14
CA ILE A 421 -3.77 23.24 6.52
C ILE A 421 -4.19 24.45 5.68
N ASP A 422 -4.00 25.67 6.20
CA ASP A 422 -4.29 26.90 5.45
C ASP A 422 -3.38 27.02 4.23
N TYR A 423 -2.09 26.68 4.36
CA TYR A 423 -1.13 26.70 3.25
C TYR A 423 -1.56 25.79 2.09
N ILE A 424 -1.93 24.53 2.39
CA ILE A 424 -2.41 23.59 1.36
C ILE A 424 -3.84 23.91 0.89
N GLY A 425 -4.65 24.54 1.74
CA GLY A 425 -6.06 24.86 1.47
C GLY A 425 -6.28 26.17 0.72
N GLU A 426 -5.39 27.15 0.83
CA GLU A 426 -5.50 28.42 0.12
C GLU A 426 -4.65 28.46 -1.16
N GLY A 427 -3.57 27.67 -1.19
CA GLY A 427 -2.69 27.58 -2.36
C GLY A 427 -3.38 26.94 -3.55
N ARG A 428 -3.62 27.71 -4.62
CA ARG A 428 -4.25 27.22 -5.87
C ARG A 428 -3.41 26.20 -6.62
N GLU A 429 -2.13 26.10 -6.29
CA GLU A 429 -1.20 25.09 -6.82
C GLU A 429 -1.39 23.70 -6.17
N PHE A 430 -1.91 23.67 -4.93
CA PHE A 430 -2.15 22.46 -4.16
C PHE A 430 -3.58 21.94 -4.33
N LEU A 431 -3.68 20.63 -4.65
CA LEU A 431 -4.89 19.82 -4.75
C LEU A 431 -6.01 20.42 -5.62
#